data_AF-A0A382KGF3-F1
#
_entry.id   AF-A0A382KGF3-F1
#
_cell.length_a   1.000
_cell.length_b   1.000
_cell.length_c   1.000
_cell.angle_alpha   90.00
_cell.angle_beta   90.00
_cell.angle_gamma   90.00
#
_symmetry.space_group_name_H-M   'P 1'
#
loop_
_entity.id
_entity.type
_entity.pdbx_description
1 polymer ?
#
loop_
_entity_poly.entity_id
_entity_poly.type
_entity_poly.pdbx_seq_one_letter_code
_entity_poly.pdbx_strand_id
1 'polypeptide(L)' 'MKYFLSLSIIFTICLGQWSSSPDDPLWLGDGVQAQVRATSDGGAYVAWLSDGNYHVYLQHLN' A
#
# COMPACT_ATOMS: atom_id res chain seq x y z
N MET A 1 -1.30 -18.29 28.53
CA MET A 1 -2.25 -18.38 27.39
C MET A 1 -2.83 -17.02 26.99
N LYS A 2 -3.29 -16.17 27.93
CA LYS A 2 -3.90 -14.84 27.63
C LYS A 2 -3.05 -13.94 26.70
N TYR A 3 -1.74 -13.86 26.94
CA TYR A 3 -0.84 -13.02 26.14
C TYR A 3 -0.49 -13.61 24.77
N PHE A 4 -0.61 -14.94 24.61
CA PHE A 4 -0.28 -15.62 23.36
C PHE A 4 -1.30 -15.26 22.27
N LEU A 5 -2.59 -15.28 22.62
CA LEU A 5 -3.67 -14.88 21.72
C LEU A 5 -3.57 -13.42 21.30
N SER A 6 -3.24 -12.53 22.24
CA SER A 6 -3.07 -11.11 21.96
C SER A 6 -1.91 -10.85 21.00
N LEU A 7 -0.80 -11.58 21.14
CA LEU A 7 0.36 -11.46 20.26
C LEU A 7 0.03 -11.95 18.84
N SER A 8 -0.72 -13.05 18.70
CA SER A 8 -1.17 -13.58 17.40
C SER A 8 -2.09 -12.60 16.66
N ILE A 9 -2.99 -11.92 17.38
CA ILE A 9 -3.87 -10.91 16.79
C ILE A 9 -3.03 -9.73 16.26
N ILE A 10 -2.10 -9.20 17.05
CA ILE A 10 -1.22 -8.10 16.62
C ILE A 10 -0.39 -8.50 15.39
N PHE A 11 0.18 -9.70 15.38
CA PHE A 11 0.95 -10.20 14.22
C PHE A 11 0.10 -10.28 12.95
N THR A 12 -1.17 -10.65 13.07
CA THR A 12 -2.08 -10.74 11.92
C THR A 12 -2.43 -9.36 11.36
N ILE A 13 -2.54 -8.33 12.21
CA ILE A 13 -2.86 -6.95 11.79
C ILE A 13 -1.63 -6.25 11.19
N CYS A 14 -0.41 -6.61 11.63
CA CYS A 14 0.83 -6.03 11.12
C CYS A 14 1.26 -6.60 9.77
N LEU A 15 0.74 -7.76 9.37
CA LEU A 15 0.87 -8.26 8.00
C LEU A 15 -0.13 -7.51 7.12
N GLY A 16 0.22 -6.28 6.73
CA GLY A 16 -0.46 -5.63 5.60
C GLY A 16 -0.45 -6.61 4.43
N GLN A 17 -1.63 -6.92 3.88
CA GLN A 17 -1.77 -7.87 2.78
C GLN A 17 -1.27 -7.24 1.48
N TRP A 18 0.02 -6.98 1.41
CA TRP A 18 0.69 -6.64 0.17
C TRP A 18 0.64 -7.86 -0.73
N SER A 19 0.42 -7.61 -2.02
CA SER A 19 0.54 -8.67 -3.01
C SER A 19 1.94 -9.27 -2.98
N SER A 20 2.02 -10.60 -3.07
CA SER A 20 3.29 -11.32 -3.23
C SER A 20 3.87 -11.15 -4.64
N SER A 21 3.11 -10.56 -5.55
CA SER A 21 3.47 -10.32 -6.94
C SER A 21 3.52 -8.81 -7.21
N PRO A 22 4.65 -8.27 -7.70
CA PRO A 22 4.77 -6.85 -8.03
C PRO A 22 3.85 -6.42 -9.19
N ASP A 23 3.35 -7.38 -9.96
CA ASP A 23 2.45 -7.15 -11.11
C ASP A 23 0.97 -7.16 -10.71
N ASP A 24 0.65 -7.57 -9.47
CA ASP A 24 -0.71 -7.68 -8.96
C ASP A 24 -0.97 -6.62 -7.89
N PRO A 25 -1.43 -5.41 -8.25
CA PRO A 25 -1.70 -4.36 -7.27
C PRO A 25 -2.85 -4.76 -6.33
N LEU A 26 -2.72 -4.39 -5.05
CA LEU A 26 -3.78 -4.53 -4.06
C LEU A 26 -4.95 -3.59 -4.43
N TRP A 27 -6.14 -4.16 -4.61
CA TRP A 27 -7.35 -3.40 -4.89
C TRP A 27 -7.87 -2.71 -3.62
N LEU A 28 -7.75 -1.38 -3.55
CA LEU A 28 -8.27 -0.57 -2.44
C LEU A 28 -9.70 -0.07 -2.67
N GLY A 29 -10.32 -0.41 -3.81
CA GLY A 29 -11.70 -0.07 -4.17
C GLY A 29 -11.97 -0.12 -5.68
N ASP A 30 -13.15 0.33 -6.12
CA ASP A 30 -13.56 0.32 -7.54
C ASP A 30 -13.10 1.57 -8.34
N GLY A 31 -12.25 2.41 -7.75
CA GLY A 31 -11.69 3.63 -8.36
C GLY A 31 -10.31 3.43 -9.00
N VAL A 32 -9.76 4.49 -9.60
CA VAL A 32 -8.38 4.46 -10.11
C VAL A 32 -7.43 4.29 -8.93
N GLN A 33 -6.73 3.16 -8.91
CA GLN A 33 -5.82 2.79 -7.84
C GLN A 33 -4.56 3.65 -7.87
N ALA A 34 -4.05 4.00 -6.68
CA ALA A 34 -2.73 4.60 -6.57
C ALA A 34 -1.65 3.62 -7.08
N GLN A 35 -0.68 4.14 -7.83
CA GLN A 35 0.44 3.35 -8.34
C GLN A 35 1.69 3.67 -7.55
N VAL A 36 2.45 2.63 -7.18
CA VAL A 36 3.71 2.77 -6.44
C VAL A 36 4.85 2.17 -7.25
N ARG A 37 5.97 2.89 -7.33
CA ARG A 37 7.19 2.43 -7.99
C ARG A 37 8.41 2.69 -7.13
N ALA A 38 9.12 1.61 -6.77
CA ALA A 38 10.39 1.69 -6.07
C ALA A 38 11.48 2.31 -6.96
N THR A 39 12.39 3.05 -6.33
CA THR A 39 13.59 3.62 -6.97
C THR A 39 14.83 2.83 -6.57
N SER A 40 15.90 2.92 -7.37
CA SER A 40 17.14 2.17 -7.15
C SER A 40 17.92 2.62 -5.90
N ASP A 41 17.62 3.81 -5.38
CA ASP A 41 18.22 4.38 -4.17
C ASP A 41 17.43 4.06 -2.89
N GLY A 42 16.39 3.23 -2.98
CA GLY A 42 15.59 2.79 -1.82
C GLY A 42 14.37 3.66 -1.50
N GLY A 43 14.13 4.72 -2.28
CA GLY A 43 12.91 5.52 -2.21
C GLY A 43 11.73 4.91 -2.97
N ALA A 44 10.63 5.65 -3.04
CA ALA A 44 9.46 5.28 -3.81
C ALA A 44 8.71 6.49 -4.38
N TYR A 45 8.20 6.35 -5.60
CA TYR A 45 7.20 7.24 -6.16
C TYR A 45 5.81 6.68 -5.91
N VAL A 46 4.89 7.54 -5.49
CA VAL A 46 3.46 7.24 -5.35
C VAL A 46 2.69 8.22 -6.23
N ALA A 47 1.87 7.69 -7.14
CA ALA A 47 0.98 8.46 -8.00
C ALA A 47 -0.48 8.12 -7.70
N TRP A 48 -1.35 9.12 -7.59
CA TRP A 48 -2.79 8.91 -7.38
C TRP A 48 -3.61 10.02 -8.04
N LEU A 49 -4.91 9.75 -8.20
CA LEU A 49 -5.88 10.72 -8.68
C LEU A 49 -6.85 11.10 -7.57
N SER A 50 -7.28 12.37 -7.54
CA SER A 50 -8.44 12.76 -6.73
C SER A 50 -9.73 12.33 -7.40
N ASP A 51 -10.68 11.83 -6.62
CA ASP A 51 -12.05 11.64 -7.08
C ASP A 51 -12.69 12.99 -7.50
N GLY A 52 -13.60 12.95 -8.47
CA GLY A 52 -14.31 14.12 -9.01
C GLY A 52 -13.55 14.89 -10.09
N ASN A 53 -12.56 15.70 -9.71
CA ASN A 53 -11.85 16.61 -10.64
C ASN A 53 -10.60 15.99 -11.29
N TYR A 54 -10.28 14.72 -11.00
CA TYR A 54 -9.19 13.94 -11.61
C TYR A 54 -7.82 14.62 -11.59
N HIS A 55 -7.50 15.39 -10.54
CA HIS A 55 -6.15 15.92 -10.37
C HIS A 55 -5.17 14.76 -10.17
N VAL A 56 -4.04 14.82 -10.88
CA VAL A 56 -2.96 13.84 -10.77
C VAL A 56 -1.92 14.36 -9.79
N TYR A 57 -1.59 13.54 -8.81
CA TYR A 57 -0.54 13.83 -7.83
C TYR A 57 0.60 12.84 -7.98
N LEU A 58 1.82 13.32 -7.78
CA LEU A 58 3.04 12.51 -7.71
C LEU A 58 3.83 12.92 -6.48
N GLN A 59 4.14 11.96 -5.62
CA GLN A 59 4.95 12.17 -4.43
C GLN A 59 6.17 11.25 -4.45
N HIS A 60 7.33 11.79 -4.08
CA HIS A 60 8.54 11.03 -3.83
C HIS A 60 8.72 10.85 -2.31
N LEU A 61 9.01 9.62 -1.89
CA LEU A 61 9.31 9.24 -0.51
C LEU A 61 10.78 8.81 -0.45
N ASN A 62 11.54 9.41 0.47
CA ASN A 62 12.96 9.12 0.74
C ASN A 62 13.13 8.94 2.26
#